data_AF-A0A7K2N1M0-F1
#
_entry.id   AF-A0A7K2N1M0-F1
#
_cell.length_a   1.000
_cell.length_b   1.000
_cell.length_c   1.000
_cell.angle_alpha   90.00
_cell.angle_beta   90.00
_cell.angle_gamma   90.00
#
_symmetry.space_group_name_H-M   'P 1'
#
loop_
_entity.id
_entity.type
_entity.pdbx_description
1 polymer ?
#
loop_
_entity_poly.entity_id
_entity_poly.type
_entity_poly.pdbx_seq_one_letter_code
_entity_poly.pdbx_strand_id
1 'polypeptide(L)'
;AAEATVGQEVFRMGSTTGLADGQVLGLDATVNYPEGTVTGLIQTDVCAEPGDSGGSLFTRDGLAIGLTSGGSGDCTVGGETFFQPVTTALEAVGASLGDEGAGAGAGAGEAGAGAGAGDSGGAGAGAGAGGAGEGAGVGDDGSGPTG
;
A
#
# COMPACT_ATOMS: atom_id res chain seq x y z
N ALA A 1 5.75 2.06 -7.90
CA ALA A 1 5.28 3.39 -7.47
C ALA A 1 5.14 4.25 -8.71
N ALA A 2 4.29 5.27 -8.67
CA ALA A 2 4.13 6.23 -9.76
C ALA A 2 3.95 7.64 -9.21
N GLU A 3 4.26 8.63 -10.04
CA GLU A 3 4.03 10.04 -9.72
C GLU A 3 2.55 10.39 -9.89
N ALA A 4 2.04 11.26 -9.02
CA ALA A 4 0.71 11.83 -9.16
C ALA A 4 0.66 12.87 -10.28
N THR A 5 -0.48 12.98 -10.96
CA THR A 5 -0.75 14.05 -11.92
C THR A 5 -2.03 14.79 -11.50
N VAL A 6 -2.09 16.11 -11.67
CA VAL A 6 -3.31 16.89 -11.40
C VAL A 6 -4.47 16.40 -12.28
N GLY A 7 -5.64 16.22 -11.68
CA GLY A 7 -6.84 15.64 -12.31
C GLY A 7 -6.83 14.11 -12.35
N GLN A 8 -5.80 13.45 -11.83
CA GLN A 8 -5.76 11.99 -11.74
C GLN A 8 -6.71 11.52 -10.65
N GLU A 9 -7.54 10.54 -10.97
CA GLU A 9 -8.37 9.85 -9.99
C GLU A 9 -7.53 8.89 -9.13
N VAL A 10 -7.77 8.92 -7.83
CA VAL A 10 -6.97 8.20 -6.83
C VAL A 10 -7.88 7.63 -5.73
N PHE A 11 -7.39 6.56 -5.11
CA PHE A 11 -8.05 5.83 -4.03
C PHE A 11 -7.20 5.89 -2.79
N ARG A 12 -7.81 6.19 -1.65
CA ARG A 12 -7.20 6.16 -0.34
C ARG A 12 -7.78 5.02 0.47
N MET A 13 -6.91 4.24 1.13
CA MET A 13 -7.31 3.32 2.20
C MET A 13 -6.82 3.84 3.54
N GLY A 14 -7.68 3.82 4.54
CA GLY A 14 -7.34 4.20 5.91
C GLY A 14 -8.13 3.41 6.94
N SER A 15 -7.58 3.36 8.15
CA SER A 15 -8.09 2.47 9.19
C SER A 15 -9.45 2.91 9.74
N THR A 16 -9.78 4.20 9.61
CA THR A 16 -10.97 4.80 10.23
C THR A 16 -12.11 4.89 9.22
N THR A 17 -11.83 5.46 8.04
CA THR A 17 -12.86 5.70 7.02
C THR A 17 -12.93 4.62 5.94
N GLY A 18 -12.02 3.64 5.95
CA GLY A 18 -11.96 2.59 4.93
C GLY A 18 -11.47 3.11 3.59
N LEU A 19 -12.11 2.68 2.50
CA LEU A 19 -11.80 3.10 1.13
C LEU A 19 -12.55 4.40 0.79
N ALA A 20 -11.84 5.40 0.30
CA ALA A 20 -12.41 6.60 -0.31
C ALA A 20 -11.70 6.92 -1.62
N ASP A 21 -12.40 7.62 -2.52
CA ASP A 21 -11.86 8.06 -3.81
C ASP A 21 -12.02 9.56 -4.00
N GLY A 22 -11.33 10.08 -5.01
CA GLY A 22 -11.28 11.50 -5.34
C GLY A 22 -10.22 11.77 -6.40
N GLN A 23 -9.77 13.02 -6.48
CA GLN A 23 -8.85 13.51 -7.49
C GLN A 23 -7.69 14.29 -6.89
N VAL A 24 -6.55 14.22 -7.57
CA VAL A 24 -5.42 15.10 -7.32
C VAL A 24 -5.75 16.51 -7.79
N LEU A 25 -5.72 17.47 -6.86
CA LEU A 25 -5.97 18.88 -7.14
C LEU A 25 -4.68 19.66 -7.42
N GLY A 26 -3.57 19.24 -6.82
CA GLY A 26 -2.30 19.95 -6.87
C GLY A 26 -1.13 19.08 -6.46
N LEU A 27 0.07 19.52 -6.84
CA LEU A 27 1.36 18.93 -6.48
C LEU A 27 2.23 19.99 -5.82
N ASP A 28 3.31 19.58 -5.17
CA ASP A 28 4.27 20.46 -4.48
C ASP A 28 3.65 21.34 -3.39
N ALA A 29 2.56 20.87 -2.77
CA ALA A 29 1.89 21.60 -1.70
C ALA A 29 2.82 21.73 -0.48
N THR A 30 2.69 22.86 0.21
CA THR A 30 3.38 23.16 1.47
C THR A 30 2.35 23.36 2.56
N VAL A 31 2.43 22.56 3.62
CA VAL A 31 1.51 22.60 4.76
C VAL A 31 2.30 22.91 6.03
N ASN A 32 1.78 23.83 6.84
CA ASN A 32 2.35 24.20 8.13
C ASN A 32 1.56 23.52 9.24
N TYR A 33 2.08 22.40 9.73
CA TYR A 33 1.55 21.70 10.90
C TYR A 33 2.09 22.34 12.19
N PRO A 34 1.44 22.13 13.35
CA PRO A 34 1.98 22.60 14.62
C PRO A 34 3.37 22.03 14.93
N GLU A 35 3.67 20.82 14.45
CA GLU A 35 4.97 20.16 14.57
C GLU A 35 6.03 20.68 13.60
N GLY A 36 5.63 21.41 12.55
CA GLY A 36 6.54 21.95 11.55
C GLY A 36 5.96 22.04 10.13
N THR A 37 6.76 22.56 9.21
CA THR A 37 6.39 22.70 7.80
C THR A 37 6.80 21.47 7.00
N VAL A 38 5.89 20.96 6.17
CA VAL A 38 6.13 19.87 5.23
C VAL A 38 5.85 20.37 3.81
N THR A 39 6.76 20.06 2.89
CA THR A 39 6.74 20.53 1.50
C THR A 39 6.73 19.34 0.54
N GLY A 40 6.32 19.57 -0.72
CA GLY A 40 6.35 18.50 -1.74
C GLY A 40 5.18 17.54 -1.60
N LEU A 41 4.07 17.97 -1.00
CA LEU A 41 2.90 17.13 -0.78
C LEU A 41 1.97 17.11 -2.00
N ILE A 42 1.30 15.99 -2.19
CA ILE A 42 0.20 15.84 -3.15
C ILE A 42 -1.07 16.34 -2.46
N GLN A 43 -1.82 17.21 -3.10
CA GLN A 43 -3.11 17.73 -2.61
C GLN A 43 -4.25 17.03 -3.35
N THR A 44 -5.26 16.56 -2.62
CA THR A 44 -6.44 15.88 -3.18
C THR A 44 -7.72 16.34 -2.49
N ASP A 45 -8.88 16.08 -3.11
CA ASP A 45 -10.21 16.21 -2.48
C ASP A 45 -10.71 14.90 -1.83
N VAL A 46 -9.87 13.86 -1.77
CA VAL A 46 -10.22 12.59 -1.12
C VAL A 46 -10.42 12.87 0.36
N CYS A 47 -11.57 12.49 0.91
CA CYS A 47 -11.82 12.71 2.34
C CYS A 47 -10.94 11.79 3.22
N ALA A 48 -10.59 12.28 4.40
CA ALA A 48 -9.89 11.54 5.44
C ALA A 48 -10.30 12.06 6.83
N GLU A 49 -10.27 11.18 7.82
CA GLU A 49 -10.54 11.50 9.23
C GLU A 49 -9.33 11.17 10.12
N PRO A 50 -9.29 11.69 11.37
CA PRO A 50 -8.25 11.31 12.33
C PRO A 50 -8.17 9.79 12.48
N GLY A 51 -6.98 9.23 12.21
CA GLY A 51 -6.74 7.78 12.18
C GLY A 51 -6.49 7.21 10.78
N ASP A 52 -6.71 7.99 9.71
CA ASP A 52 -6.34 7.60 8.35
C ASP A 52 -4.89 7.97 7.97
N SER A 53 -4.18 8.72 8.82
CA SER A 53 -2.76 9.06 8.65
C SER A 53 -1.91 7.80 8.46
N GLY A 54 -0.98 7.84 7.51
CA GLY A 54 -0.18 6.70 7.07
C GLY A 54 -0.90 5.73 6.13
N GLY A 55 -2.21 5.92 5.89
CA GLY A 55 -2.97 5.17 4.90
C GLY A 55 -2.45 5.35 3.48
N SER A 56 -2.67 4.36 2.62
CA SER A 56 -2.16 4.39 1.24
C SER A 56 -3.04 5.23 0.32
N LEU A 57 -2.40 5.91 -0.64
CA LEU A 57 -3.02 6.51 -1.82
C LEU A 57 -2.51 5.77 -3.06
N PHE A 58 -3.42 5.31 -3.93
CA PHE A 58 -3.09 4.47 -5.08
C PHE A 58 -4.03 4.73 -6.27
N THR A 59 -3.63 4.31 -7.46
CA THR A 59 -4.50 4.36 -8.66
C THR A 59 -5.42 3.15 -8.71
N ARG A 60 -6.44 3.19 -9.58
CA ARG A 60 -7.31 2.03 -9.82
C ARG A 60 -6.55 0.78 -10.26
N ASP A 61 -5.44 0.94 -10.97
CA ASP A 61 -4.57 -0.15 -11.42
C ASP A 61 -3.60 -0.64 -10.33
N GLY A 62 -3.72 -0.10 -9.10
CA GLY A 62 -2.93 -0.50 -7.94
C GLY A 62 -1.56 0.19 -7.85
N LEU A 63 -1.27 1.22 -8.64
CA LEU A 63 0.02 1.92 -8.52
C LEU A 63 0.05 2.75 -7.23
N ALA A 64 1.03 2.50 -6.37
CA ALA A 64 1.24 3.30 -5.16
C ALA A 64 1.69 4.73 -5.51
N ILE A 65 0.94 5.72 -5.00
CA ILE A 65 1.12 7.15 -5.26
C ILE A 65 1.64 7.87 -4.02
N GLY A 66 1.01 7.66 -2.86
CA GLY A 66 1.33 8.42 -1.65
C GLY A 66 0.89 7.78 -0.35
N LEU A 67 1.22 8.45 0.75
CA LEU A 67 0.81 8.10 2.11
C LEU A 67 0.13 9.31 2.77
N THR A 68 -1.01 9.11 3.41
CA THR A 68 -1.79 10.19 4.06
C THR A 68 -0.94 10.88 5.12
N SER A 69 -0.70 12.18 4.96
CA SER A 69 -0.01 13.00 5.97
C SER A 69 -1.03 13.62 6.93
N GLY A 70 -2.04 14.28 6.38
CA GLY A 70 -3.06 15.01 7.13
C GLY A 70 -3.99 15.76 6.18
N GLY A 71 -4.96 16.50 6.72
CA GLY A 71 -5.96 17.19 5.91
C GLY A 71 -6.78 18.19 6.71
N SER A 72 -7.75 18.79 6.03
CA SER A 72 -8.75 19.68 6.62
C SER A 72 -10.14 19.34 6.11
N GLY A 73 -11.19 19.69 6.86
CA GLY A 73 -12.55 19.23 6.58
C GLY A 73 -12.81 17.83 7.12
N ASP A 74 -13.84 17.17 6.61
CA ASP A 74 -14.24 15.81 7.00
C ASP A 74 -14.98 15.08 5.87
N CYS A 75 -15.31 13.79 6.07
CA CYS A 75 -16.01 12.99 5.09
C CYS A 75 -17.52 13.31 4.93
N THR A 76 -18.05 14.26 5.71
CA THR A 76 -19.46 14.69 5.63
C THR A 76 -19.65 15.97 4.81
N VAL A 77 -18.75 16.95 4.96
CA VAL A 77 -18.80 18.24 4.26
C VAL A 77 -17.78 18.35 3.13
N GLY A 78 -16.87 17.38 3.03
CA GLY A 78 -15.73 17.42 2.13
C GLY A 78 -14.52 18.09 2.79
N GLY A 79 -13.40 18.04 2.09
CA GLY A 79 -12.14 18.50 2.63
C GLY A 79 -11.00 18.37 1.65
N GLU A 80 -9.81 18.70 2.13
CA GLU A 80 -8.56 18.51 1.41
C GLU A 80 -7.67 17.57 2.21
N THR A 81 -7.10 16.59 1.54
CA THR A 81 -6.14 15.68 2.15
C THR A 81 -4.81 15.76 1.41
N PHE A 82 -3.74 15.79 2.19
CA PHE A 82 -2.36 15.90 1.72
C PHE A 82 -1.60 14.59 1.94
N PHE A 83 -0.79 14.23 0.95
CA PHE A 83 -0.08 12.95 0.92
C PHE A 83 1.40 13.16 0.65
N GLN A 84 2.23 12.40 1.35
CA GLN A 84 3.65 12.27 1.04
C GLN A 84 3.80 11.34 -0.18
N PRO A 85 4.49 11.75 -1.26
CA PRO A 85 4.78 10.85 -2.38
C PRO A 85 5.53 9.58 -1.95
N VAL A 86 5.07 8.42 -2.40
CA VAL A 86 5.72 7.14 -2.08
C VAL A 86 7.10 7.04 -2.71
N THR A 87 7.30 7.61 -3.90
CA THR A 87 8.62 7.64 -4.57
C THR A 87 9.65 8.35 -3.71
N THR A 88 9.34 9.53 -3.18
CA THR A 88 10.21 10.25 -2.22
C THR A 88 10.49 9.43 -0.97
N ALA A 89 9.48 8.75 -0.42
CA ALA A 89 9.66 7.92 0.77
C ALA A 89 10.57 6.71 0.51
N LEU A 90 10.41 6.03 -0.64
CA LEU A 90 11.24 4.89 -1.04
C LEU A 90 12.69 5.31 -1.29
N GLU A 91 12.91 6.43 -1.98
CA GLU A 91 14.24 6.97 -2.22
C GLU A 91 14.98 7.31 -0.93
N ALA A 92 14.28 7.91 0.04
CA ALA A 92 14.85 8.29 1.32
C ALA A 92 15.38 7.10 2.14
N VAL A 93 14.79 5.92 1.95
CA VAL A 93 15.16 4.69 2.68
C VAL A 93 15.85 3.64 1.82
N GLY A 94 16.05 3.89 0.52
CA GLY A 94 16.62 2.93 -0.42
C GLY A 94 15.78 1.67 -0.63
N ALA A 95 14.46 1.76 -0.45
CA ALA A 95 13.55 0.63 -0.60
C ALA A 95 12.97 0.51 -2.01
N SER A 96 12.41 -0.65 -2.32
CA SER A 96 11.61 -0.90 -3.52
C SER A 96 10.29 -1.56 -3.12
N LEU A 97 9.28 -1.46 -3.99
CA LEU A 97 8.03 -2.20 -3.79
C LEU A 97 8.23 -3.65 -4.25
N GLY A 98 7.71 -4.61 -3.49
CA GLY A 98 7.75 -6.02 -3.87
C GLY A 98 6.85 -6.34 -5.07
N ASP A 99 7.20 -7.38 -5.82
CA ASP A 99 6.50 -7.83 -7.04
C ASP A 99 5.11 -8.43 -6.78
N GLU A 100 4.76 -8.74 -5.53
CA GLU A 100 3.47 -9.29 -5.14
C GLU A 100 2.51 -8.18 -4.72
N GLY A 101 1.88 -7.53 -5.70
CA GLY A 101 0.67 -6.71 -5.52
C GLY A 101 0.84 -5.50 -4.58
N ALA A 102 0.99 -4.31 -5.16
CA ALA A 102 0.88 -3.04 -4.44
C ALA A 102 -0.51 -2.92 -3.78
N GLY A 103 -0.62 -3.44 -2.55
CA GLY A 103 -1.88 -3.63 -1.84
C GLY A 103 -1.69 -4.41 -0.54
N ALA A 104 -0.74 -4.02 0.31
CA ALA A 104 -0.68 -4.47 1.70
C ALA A 104 0.21 -3.55 2.54
N GLY A 105 -0.38 -2.58 3.23
CA GLY A 105 0.24 -1.96 4.39
C GLY A 105 0.01 -2.86 5.61
N ALA A 106 1.05 -3.58 6.03
CA ALA A 106 1.11 -4.17 7.37
C ALA A 106 2.50 -3.88 7.97
N GLY A 107 2.52 -3.06 9.03
CA GLY A 107 3.65 -2.99 9.96
C GLY A 107 4.51 -1.73 9.87
N ALA A 108 4.18 -0.72 10.70
CA ALA A 108 5.20 0.11 11.30
C ALA A 108 5.71 -0.61 12.57
N GLY A 109 6.98 -1.05 12.54
CA GLY A 109 7.73 -1.72 13.61
C GLY A 109 8.68 -2.76 12.99
N GLU A 110 10.00 -2.77 13.14
CA GLU A 110 10.91 -2.09 14.06
C GLU A 110 12.21 -1.69 13.34
N ALA A 111 12.82 -0.61 13.81
CA ALA A 111 14.19 -0.27 13.49
C ALA A 111 15.16 -1.26 14.17
N GLY A 112 16.03 -1.88 13.38
CA GLY A 112 17.37 -2.31 13.82
C GLY A 112 17.67 -3.80 13.77
N ALA A 113 18.35 -4.23 12.72
CA ALA A 113 19.50 -5.14 12.81
C ALA A 113 20.28 -5.09 11.49
N GLY A 114 21.52 -4.58 11.53
CA GLY A 114 22.43 -4.72 10.42
C GLY A 114 22.83 -6.18 10.22
N ALA A 115 22.93 -6.60 8.96
CA ALA A 115 23.72 -7.76 8.57
C ALA A 115 24.27 -7.50 7.16
N GLY A 116 25.52 -7.04 7.12
CA GLY A 116 26.36 -7.30 5.96
C GLY A 116 26.87 -8.74 6.03
N ALA A 117 26.74 -9.47 4.93
CA ALA A 117 27.57 -10.59 4.48
C ALA A 117 27.02 -10.92 3.07
N GLY A 118 27.79 -10.85 1.98
CA GLY A 118 29.08 -11.49 1.82
C GLY A 118 28.88 -12.61 0.80
N ASP A 119 29.58 -12.47 -0.32
CA ASP A 119 29.72 -13.40 -1.44
C ASP A 119 29.73 -14.90 -1.05
N SER A 120 29.04 -15.72 -1.84
CA SER A 120 29.59 -17.02 -2.25
C SER A 120 28.80 -17.58 -3.45
N GLY A 121 29.51 -17.72 -4.56
CA GLY A 121 29.02 -18.40 -5.76
C GLY A 121 28.96 -19.92 -5.61
N GLY A 122 28.80 -20.57 -6.76
CA GLY A 122 29.16 -21.97 -6.93
C GLY A 122 28.01 -22.91 -7.28
N ALA A 123 28.03 -23.32 -8.55
CA ALA A 123 27.34 -24.43 -9.19
C ALA A 123 26.94 -25.63 -8.30
N GLY A 124 25.75 -26.16 -8.58
CA GLY A 124 25.33 -27.51 -8.18
C GLY A 124 24.25 -28.02 -9.12
N ALA A 125 24.68 -28.75 -10.15
CA ALA A 125 23.80 -29.46 -11.08
C ALA A 125 23.32 -30.80 -10.48
N GLY A 126 22.14 -31.22 -10.93
CA GLY A 126 21.66 -32.61 -10.89
C GLY A 126 20.54 -32.85 -9.87
N ALA A 127 19.60 -33.76 -10.09
CA ALA A 127 19.22 -34.58 -11.23
C ALA A 127 17.96 -35.35 -10.80
N GLY A 128 16.99 -35.49 -11.71
CA GLY A 128 15.97 -36.55 -11.70
C GLY A 128 14.89 -36.48 -10.62
N ALA A 129 13.75 -37.16 -10.73
CA ALA A 129 13.15 -37.95 -11.81
C ALA A 129 11.71 -38.28 -11.38
N GLY A 130 10.81 -38.43 -12.35
CA GLY A 130 9.54 -39.15 -12.23
C GLY A 130 8.43 -38.40 -11.49
N GLY A 131 7.15 -38.48 -11.85
CA GLY A 131 6.45 -39.36 -12.77
C GLY A 131 4.95 -39.11 -12.56
N ALA A 132 4.19 -39.33 -13.62
CA ALA A 132 2.76 -39.06 -13.74
C ALA A 132 1.85 -39.89 -12.82
N GLY A 133 0.58 -39.47 -12.71
CA GLY A 133 -0.54 -40.40 -12.95
C GLY A 133 -1.59 -40.55 -11.84
N GLU A 134 -2.81 -40.16 -12.20
CA GLU A 134 -4.18 -40.50 -11.76
C GLU A 134 -4.52 -41.13 -10.38
N GLY A 135 -5.69 -40.70 -9.86
CA GLY A 135 -6.54 -41.55 -9.01
C GLY A 135 -7.76 -40.84 -8.40
N ALA A 136 -8.95 -41.10 -8.94
CA ALA A 136 -10.24 -40.61 -8.47
C ALA A 136 -10.73 -41.29 -7.17
N GLY A 137 -11.62 -40.63 -6.42
CA GLY A 137 -12.37 -41.23 -5.31
C GLY A 137 -13.56 -40.37 -4.87
N VAL A 138 -14.77 -40.85 -5.15
CA VAL A 138 -16.09 -40.31 -4.74
C VAL A 138 -16.42 -40.80 -3.32
N GLY A 139 -17.08 -39.98 -2.51
CA GLY A 139 -17.69 -40.36 -1.23
C GLY A 139 -18.71 -39.32 -0.75
N ASP A 140 -19.98 -39.57 -1.06
CA ASP A 140 -21.17 -38.91 -0.51
C ASP A 140 -21.58 -39.68 0.75
N ASP A 141 -21.70 -39.01 1.89
CA ASP A 141 -22.24 -39.61 3.12
C ASP A 141 -23.19 -38.63 3.80
N GLY A 142 -24.48 -38.75 3.43
CA GLY A 142 -25.59 -38.18 4.18
C GLY A 142 -25.72 -38.79 5.58
N SER A 143 -25.96 -37.95 6.58
CA SER A 143 -26.51 -38.36 7.87
C SER A 143 -27.90 -37.75 8.05
N GLY A 144 -28.89 -38.64 8.12
CA GLY A 144 -30.28 -38.36 8.42
C GLY A 144 -30.57 -38.16 9.93
N PRO A 145 -31.86 -38.12 10.31
CA PRO A 145 -32.34 -37.20 11.34
C PRO A 145 -32.58 -37.81 12.73
N THR A 146 -32.61 -36.94 13.73
CA THR A 146 -33.21 -37.13 15.06
C THR A 146 -33.83 -35.78 15.43
N GLY A 147 -35.08 -35.60 15.84
CA GLY A 147 -36.25 -36.41 16.13
C GLY A 147 -37.32 -35.43 16.65
#